data_AF-A0A938LJM0-F1
#
_entry.id   AF-A0A938LJM0-F1
#
_cell.length_a   1.000
_cell.length_b   1.000
_cell.length_c   1.000
_cell.angle_alpha   90.00
_cell.angle_beta   90.00
_cell.angle_gamma   90.00
#
_symmetry.space_group_name_H-M   'P 1'
#
loop_
_entity.id
_entity.type
_entity.pdbx_description
1 polymer ?
#
loop_
_entity_poly.entity_id
_entity_poly.type
_entity_poly.pdbx_seq_one_letter_code
_entity_poly.pdbx_strand_id
1 'polypeptide(L)'
;MTAAKADALRELFGRFYGSVNSLVTDEAFAACIWEIVFEDKAANGWDLEAGRLKMNGLDSNGSGNAHDIAELWLGQLTGDAGWFDYNVFALTNASYQDYALARKGFAPTPPPPEQQVPIPEPLTAGSLILGVAGLARYFLGRVAARRVP
;
A
#
# COMPACT_ATOMS: atom_id res chain seq x y z
N MET A 1 -26.81 5.60 7.17
CA MET A 1 -25.52 5.24 6.56
C MET A 1 -24.79 4.27 7.48
N THR A 2 -24.31 3.14 6.98
CA THR A 2 -23.67 2.10 7.82
C THR A 2 -22.16 2.35 7.96
N ALA A 3 -21.52 1.74 8.97
CA ALA A 3 -20.07 1.83 9.15
C ALA A 3 -19.31 1.32 7.91
N ALA A 4 -19.75 0.20 7.31
CA ALA A 4 -19.15 -0.35 6.11
C ALA A 4 -19.17 0.62 4.91
N LYS A 5 -20.25 1.39 4.74
CA LYS A 5 -20.33 2.42 3.69
C LYS A 5 -19.38 3.58 3.96
N ALA A 6 -19.26 4.00 5.23
CA ALA A 6 -18.33 5.07 5.62
C ALA A 6 -16.87 4.66 5.40
N ASP A 7 -16.51 3.42 5.74
CA ASP A 7 -15.17 2.88 5.50
C ASP A 7 -14.86 2.77 4.00
N ALA A 8 -15.81 2.29 3.19
CA ALA A 8 -15.63 2.21 1.75
C ALA A 8 -15.46 3.60 1.10
N LEU A 9 -16.21 4.63 1.53
CA LEU A 9 -15.96 5.98 1.06
C LEU A 9 -14.59 6.49 1.50
N ARG A 10 -14.20 6.27 2.76
CA ARG A 10 -12.87 6.66 3.26
C ARG A 10 -11.77 6.03 2.40
N GLU A 11 -11.92 4.78 2.02
CA GLU A 11 -10.99 4.04 1.18
C GLU A 11 -11.02 4.52 -0.28
N LEU A 12 -12.20 4.77 -0.86
CA LEU A 12 -12.36 5.35 -2.20
C LEU A 12 -11.62 6.68 -2.32
N PHE A 13 -11.88 7.60 -1.38
CA PHE A 13 -11.21 8.91 -1.34
C PHE A 13 -9.70 8.76 -1.11
N GLY A 14 -9.28 7.88 -0.18
CA GLY A 14 -7.87 7.68 0.13
C GLY A 14 -7.06 7.09 -1.03
N ARG A 15 -7.67 6.21 -1.84
CA ARG A 15 -6.98 5.52 -2.93
C ARG A 15 -7.06 6.24 -4.27
N PHE A 16 -8.22 6.79 -4.62
CA PHE A 16 -8.47 7.20 -6.00
C PHE A 16 -8.63 8.71 -6.20
N TYR A 17 -8.83 9.50 -5.14
CA TYR A 17 -9.06 10.95 -5.30
C TYR A 17 -7.91 11.65 -6.03
N GLY A 18 -6.66 11.22 -5.83
CA GLY A 18 -5.50 11.76 -6.57
C GLY A 18 -5.48 11.43 -8.06
N SER A 19 -6.25 10.45 -8.50
CA SER A 19 -6.39 10.03 -9.90
C SER A 19 -7.55 10.72 -10.62
N VAL A 20 -8.34 11.53 -9.92
CA VAL A 20 -9.50 12.27 -10.44
C VAL A 20 -9.02 13.58 -11.06
N ASN A 21 -8.78 13.58 -12.37
CA ASN A 21 -8.15 14.71 -13.09
C ASN A 21 -8.72 14.96 -14.50
N SER A 22 -9.82 14.30 -14.84
CA SER A 22 -10.51 14.39 -16.13
C SER A 22 -12.01 14.20 -15.93
N LEU A 23 -12.82 14.67 -16.88
CA LEU A 23 -14.28 14.49 -16.85
C LEU A 23 -14.69 13.01 -16.70
N VAL A 24 -13.96 12.10 -17.34
CA VAL A 24 -14.23 10.66 -17.28
C VAL A 24 -13.97 10.10 -15.88
N THR A 25 -12.84 10.48 -15.27
CA THR A 25 -12.51 10.05 -13.91
C THR A 25 -13.39 10.72 -12.86
N ASP A 26 -13.86 11.95 -13.10
CA ASP A 26 -14.81 12.66 -12.23
C ASP A 26 -16.16 11.92 -12.21
N GLU A 27 -16.66 11.55 -13.38
CA GLU A 27 -17.90 10.78 -13.51
C GLU A 27 -17.78 9.40 -12.87
N ALA A 28 -16.67 8.69 -13.11
CA ALA A 28 -16.40 7.40 -12.48
C ALA A 28 -16.38 7.50 -10.95
N PHE A 29 -15.74 8.55 -10.42
CA PHE A 29 -15.68 8.78 -8.97
C PHE A 29 -17.05 9.09 -8.39
N ALA A 30 -17.85 9.92 -9.06
CA ALA A 30 -19.22 10.22 -8.66
C ALA A 30 -20.11 8.98 -8.67
N ALA A 31 -19.96 8.11 -9.68
CA ALA A 31 -20.67 6.83 -9.75
C ALA A 31 -20.32 5.90 -8.59
N CYS A 32 -19.04 5.78 -8.24
CA CYS A 32 -18.61 5.01 -7.07
C CYS A 32 -19.23 5.53 -5.76
N ILE A 33 -19.26 6.86 -5.59
CA ILE A 33 -19.91 7.48 -4.41
C ILE A 33 -21.40 7.11 -4.39
N TRP A 34 -22.08 7.20 -5.53
CA TRP A 34 -23.49 6.87 -5.63
C TRP A 34 -23.76 5.42 -5.23
N GLU A 35 -23.01 4.47 -5.81
CA GLU A 35 -23.11 3.06 -5.49
C GLU A 35 -22.92 2.80 -3.99
N ILE A 36 -21.85 3.33 -3.39
CA ILE A 36 -21.59 3.12 -1.96
C ILE A 36 -22.70 3.73 -1.09
N VAL A 37 -23.18 4.93 -1.42
CA VAL A 37 -24.17 5.64 -0.59
C VAL A 37 -25.56 5.02 -0.71
N PHE A 38 -26.01 4.72 -1.93
CA PHE A 38 -27.41 4.40 -2.22
C PHE A 38 -27.68 2.91 -2.44
N GLU A 39 -26.71 2.10 -2.86
CA GLU A 39 -26.88 0.66 -3.06
C GLU A 39 -26.56 -0.18 -1.82
N ASP A 40 -27.12 -1.38 -1.79
CA ASP A 40 -26.80 -2.38 -0.77
C ASP A 40 -25.72 -3.33 -1.27
N LYS A 41 -24.55 -3.28 -0.62
CA LYS A 41 -23.42 -4.18 -0.91
C LYS A 41 -23.83 -5.65 -0.81
N ALA A 42 -24.69 -6.00 0.15
CA ALA A 42 -25.07 -7.40 0.36
C ALA A 42 -25.97 -7.95 -0.76
N ALA A 43 -26.71 -7.08 -1.45
CA ALA A 43 -27.60 -7.48 -2.52
C ALA A 43 -26.87 -7.59 -3.86
N ASN A 44 -26.07 -6.57 -4.21
CA ASN A 44 -25.53 -6.40 -5.57
C ASN A 44 -24.02 -6.15 -5.61
N GLY A 45 -23.30 -6.20 -4.48
CA GLY A 45 -21.84 -6.07 -4.49
C GLY A 45 -21.28 -4.68 -4.85
N TRP A 46 -22.12 -3.65 -5.02
CA TRP A 46 -21.74 -2.37 -5.65
C TRP A 46 -21.28 -2.55 -7.10
N ASP A 47 -22.12 -3.21 -7.89
CA ASP A 47 -21.96 -3.48 -9.31
C ASP A 47 -22.90 -2.56 -10.11
N LEU A 48 -22.37 -1.79 -11.05
CA LEU A 48 -23.08 -0.82 -11.91
C LEU A 48 -23.89 -1.50 -13.02
N GLU A 49 -23.70 -2.79 -13.28
CA GLU A 49 -24.54 -3.57 -14.20
C GLU A 49 -25.80 -4.09 -13.50
N ALA A 50 -25.67 -4.49 -12.24
CA ALA A 50 -26.73 -5.08 -11.43
C ALA A 50 -27.44 -4.09 -10.48
N GLY A 51 -26.84 -2.92 -10.22
CA GLY A 51 -27.32 -1.87 -9.32
C GLY A 51 -28.54 -1.10 -9.82
N ARG A 52 -29.05 -0.17 -8.98
CA ARG A 52 -30.12 0.76 -9.41
C ARG A 52 -29.56 1.88 -10.27
N LEU A 53 -28.33 2.31 -10.01
CA LEU A 53 -27.62 3.15 -10.96
C LEU A 53 -27.09 2.23 -12.06
N LYS A 54 -27.49 2.53 -13.30
CA LYS A 54 -26.98 1.85 -14.48
C LYS A 54 -26.30 2.87 -15.35
N MET A 55 -24.99 2.78 -15.44
CA MET A 55 -24.23 3.56 -16.40
C MET A 55 -24.14 2.76 -17.68
N ASN A 56 -24.81 3.22 -18.73
CA ASN A 56 -24.50 2.71 -20.06
C ASN A 56 -23.14 3.27 -20.44
N GLY A 57 -22.11 2.43 -20.47
CA GLY A 57 -20.80 2.79 -21.02
C GLY A 57 -20.99 3.27 -22.46
N LEU A 58 -21.09 4.59 -22.65
CA LEU A 58 -20.97 5.18 -23.98
C LEU A 58 -19.52 4.92 -24.41
N ASP A 59 -19.35 4.13 -25.47
CA ASP A 59 -18.13 3.47 -25.94
C ASP A 59 -17.77 2.15 -25.23
N SER A 60 -18.44 1.08 -25.67
CA SER A 60 -18.04 -0.32 -25.50
C SER A 60 -16.80 -0.73 -26.33
N ASN A 61 -16.07 0.22 -26.90
CA ASN A 61 -14.94 -0.04 -27.82
C ASN A 61 -13.60 0.55 -27.35
N GLY A 62 -13.52 1.15 -26.16
CA GLY A 62 -12.28 1.70 -25.63
C GLY A 62 -12.17 1.50 -24.11
N SER A 63 -11.17 0.74 -23.68
CA SER A 63 -10.73 0.72 -22.29
C SER A 63 -10.50 2.15 -21.80
N GLY A 64 -11.30 2.62 -20.85
CA GLY A 64 -11.19 3.97 -20.29
C GLY A 64 -12.46 4.82 -20.35
N ASN A 65 -13.64 4.23 -20.49
CA ASN A 65 -14.89 4.94 -20.19
C ASN A 65 -15.12 5.01 -18.66
N ALA A 66 -16.03 5.88 -18.21
CA ALA A 66 -16.26 6.11 -16.78
C ALA A 66 -16.83 4.87 -16.06
N HIS A 67 -17.60 4.04 -16.78
CA HIS A 67 -18.17 2.80 -16.25
C HIS A 67 -17.05 1.80 -15.87
N ASP A 68 -16.15 1.49 -16.80
CA ASP A 68 -15.07 0.52 -16.59
C ASP A 68 -14.13 0.95 -15.46
N ILE A 69 -13.86 2.26 -15.36
CA ILE A 69 -13.05 2.82 -14.28
C ILE A 69 -13.76 2.68 -12.94
N ALA A 70 -15.06 2.96 -12.88
CA ALA A 70 -15.84 2.84 -11.65
C ALA A 70 -15.96 1.37 -11.21
N GLU A 71 -16.23 0.43 -12.13
CA GLU A 71 -16.24 -1.01 -11.86
C GLU A 71 -14.90 -1.51 -11.32
N LEU A 72 -13.80 -1.09 -11.95
CA LEU A 72 -12.45 -1.38 -11.46
C LEU A 72 -12.23 -0.89 -10.03
N TRP A 73 -12.62 0.36 -9.74
CA TRP A 73 -12.43 0.94 -8.41
C TRP A 73 -13.33 0.29 -7.37
N LEU A 74 -14.60 0.03 -7.69
CA LEU A 74 -15.54 -0.66 -6.80
C LEU A 74 -15.06 -2.09 -6.52
N GLY A 75 -14.58 -2.82 -7.53
CA GLY A 75 -13.97 -4.15 -7.37
C GLY A 75 -12.76 -4.15 -6.43
N GLN A 76 -11.93 -3.09 -6.48
CA GLN A 76 -10.80 -2.91 -5.56
C GLN A 76 -11.21 -2.57 -4.11
N LEU A 77 -12.42 -2.08 -3.88
CA LEU A 77 -12.96 -1.80 -2.54
C LEU A 77 -13.71 -3.00 -1.94
N THR A 78 -14.29 -3.84 -2.79
CA THR A 78 -15.18 -4.91 -2.34
C THR A 78 -14.44 -6.15 -1.84
N GLY A 79 -13.16 -6.30 -2.20
CA GLY A 79 -12.37 -7.49 -1.86
C GLY A 79 -12.22 -8.47 -3.03
N ASP A 80 -12.71 -8.14 -4.22
CA ASP A 80 -12.80 -9.11 -5.30
C ASP A 80 -11.41 -9.51 -5.81
N ALA A 81 -11.09 -10.80 -5.74
CA ALA A 81 -9.74 -11.33 -5.88
C ALA A 81 -9.10 -11.03 -7.26
N GLY A 82 -9.92 -10.70 -8.26
CA GLY A 82 -9.46 -10.24 -9.57
C GLY A 82 -8.76 -8.87 -9.55
N TRP A 83 -8.98 -8.06 -8.50
CA TRP A 83 -8.48 -6.68 -8.42
C TRP A 83 -7.50 -6.43 -7.27
N PHE A 84 -7.40 -7.39 -6.32
CA PHE A 84 -6.39 -7.36 -5.26
C PHE A 84 -5.08 -7.98 -5.75
N ASP A 85 -4.28 -7.16 -6.43
CA ASP A 85 -2.97 -7.59 -6.95
C ASP A 85 -1.83 -7.44 -5.92
N TYR A 86 -2.15 -7.21 -4.64
CA TYR A 86 -1.17 -6.99 -3.57
C TYR A 86 -1.21 -8.11 -2.54
N ASN A 87 -0.11 -8.86 -2.46
CA ASN A 87 0.14 -9.72 -1.30
C ASN A 87 0.70 -8.84 -0.17
N VAL A 88 -0.01 -8.79 0.96
CA VAL A 88 0.48 -8.14 2.18
C VAL A 88 1.25 -9.17 3.00
N PHE A 89 2.53 -8.91 3.21
CA PHE A 89 3.40 -9.73 4.05
C PHE A 89 3.71 -8.98 5.34
N ALA A 90 3.52 -9.63 6.48
CA ALA A 90 4.03 -9.16 7.75
C ALA A 90 5.41 -9.77 7.98
N LEU A 91 6.45 -8.95 8.01
CA LEU A 91 7.76 -9.37 8.49
C LEU A 91 7.77 -9.21 10.00
N THR A 92 7.71 -10.33 10.72
CA THR A 92 7.76 -10.32 12.19
C THR A 92 9.19 -10.48 12.68
N ASN A 93 9.58 -9.72 13.70
CA ASN A 93 10.89 -9.82 14.32
C ASN A 93 10.79 -9.69 15.83
N ALA A 94 11.32 -10.68 16.58
CA ALA A 94 11.23 -10.68 18.04
C ALA A 94 12.00 -9.54 18.74
N SER A 95 12.87 -8.82 18.03
CA SER A 95 13.74 -7.77 18.56
C SER A 95 13.49 -6.38 17.96
N TYR A 96 12.62 -6.25 16.96
CA TYR A 96 12.33 -5.00 16.26
C TYR A 96 10.82 -4.83 16.04
N GLN A 97 10.38 -3.64 15.64
CA GLN A 97 8.98 -3.40 15.30
C GLN A 97 8.61 -4.15 14.02
N ASP A 98 7.42 -4.75 13.99
CA ASP A 98 6.92 -5.44 12.80
C ASP A 98 6.67 -4.45 11.65
N TYR A 99 6.98 -4.88 10.42
CA TYR A 99 6.74 -4.09 9.22
C TYR A 99 5.74 -4.82 8.31
N ALA A 100 4.70 -4.09 7.90
CA ALA A 100 3.80 -4.53 6.84
C ALA A 100 4.38 -4.09 5.49
N LEU A 101 4.57 -5.04 4.58
CA LEU A 101 5.00 -4.80 3.21
C LEU A 101 3.89 -5.21 2.25
N ALA A 102 3.55 -4.33 1.31
CA ALA A 102 2.69 -4.67 0.18
C ALA A 102 3.56 -4.85 -1.07
N ARG A 103 3.47 -6.00 -1.73
CA ARG A 103 4.14 -6.25 -3.03
C ARG A 103 3.11 -6.61 -4.09
N LYS A 104 3.18 -5.93 -5.24
CA LYS A 104 2.34 -6.23 -6.40
C LYS A 104 2.77 -7.56 -7.06
N GLY A 105 1.83 -8.48 -7.25
CA GLY A 105 1.92 -9.64 -8.15
C GLY A 105 3.10 -10.60 -7.97
N PHE A 106 3.06 -11.51 -6.99
CA PHE A 106 3.92 -12.70 -7.01
C PHE A 106 3.09 -13.95 -6.73
N ALA A 107 2.66 -14.63 -7.80
CA ALA A 107 2.30 -16.04 -7.69
C ALA A 107 3.56 -16.82 -7.25
N PRO A 108 3.51 -17.67 -6.22
CA PRO A 108 4.69 -18.37 -5.75
C PRO A 108 5.14 -19.38 -6.80
N THR A 109 6.12 -19.01 -7.63
CA THR A 109 6.99 -20.01 -8.26
C THR A 109 7.93 -20.52 -7.17
N PRO A 110 8.06 -21.85 -6.96
CA PRO A 110 8.95 -22.38 -5.93
C PRO A 110 10.38 -21.88 -6.20
N PRO A 111 11.10 -21.40 -5.17
CA PRO A 111 12.43 -20.84 -5.34
C PRO A 111 13.36 -21.93 -5.90
N PRO A 112 14.22 -21.61 -6.89
CA PRO A 112 15.31 -22.49 -7.28
C PRO A 112 16.19 -22.80 -6.06
N PRO A 113 16.76 -24.01 -5.93
CA PRO A 113 17.64 -24.34 -4.82
C PRO A 113 18.80 -23.34 -4.77
N GLU A 114 18.83 -22.53 -3.71
CA GLU A 114 19.76 -21.41 -3.56
C GLU A 114 21.20 -21.92 -3.45
N GLN A 115 22.06 -21.54 -4.40
CA GLN A 115 23.51 -21.53 -4.18
C GLN A 115 23.80 -20.47 -3.12
N GLN A 116 24.15 -20.91 -1.91
CA GLN A 116 24.65 -20.03 -0.86
C GLN A 116 25.96 -19.38 -1.32
N VAL A 117 25.86 -18.19 -1.92
CA VAL A 117 27.03 -17.33 -2.12
C VAL A 117 27.36 -16.71 -0.76
N PRO A 118 28.58 -16.89 -0.21
CA PRO A 118 28.97 -16.26 1.04
C PRO A 118 28.81 -14.75 0.91
N ILE A 119 27.92 -14.18 1.71
CA ILE A 119 27.74 -12.73 1.77
C ILE A 119 29.04 -12.15 2.36
N PRO A 120 29.75 -11.26 1.65
CA PRO A 120 30.89 -10.58 2.24
C PRO A 120 30.40 -9.76 3.44
N GLU A 121 30.93 -10.05 4.62
CA GLU A 121 30.52 -9.38 5.85
C GLU A 121 30.72 -7.87 5.72
N PRO A 122 29.66 -7.06 5.91
CA PRO A 122 29.74 -5.64 5.64
C PRO A 122 30.64 -4.93 6.67
N LEU A 123 31.30 -3.87 6.19
CA LEU A 123 32.09 -2.83 6.88
C LEU A 123 31.56 -2.31 8.24
N THR A 124 30.39 -2.77 8.68
CA THR A 124 29.68 -2.45 9.92
C THR A 124 30.49 -2.76 11.18
N ALA A 125 31.32 -3.81 11.18
CA ALA A 125 32.23 -4.06 12.31
C ALA A 125 33.31 -2.97 12.43
N GLY A 126 33.79 -2.45 11.29
CA GLY A 126 34.83 -1.42 11.25
C GLY A 126 34.34 -0.06 11.75
N SER A 127 33.11 0.32 11.44
CA SER A 127 32.53 1.60 11.91
C SER A 127 32.26 1.61 13.41
N LEU A 128 31.90 0.46 14.00
CA LEU A 128 31.70 0.34 15.45
C LEU A 128 33.01 0.56 16.23
N ILE A 129 34.11 -0.02 15.76
CA ILE A 129 35.44 0.11 16.39
C ILE A 129 35.92 1.57 16.32
N LEU A 130 35.75 2.24 15.17
CA LEU A 130 36.13 3.65 15.01
C LEU A 130 35.29 4.56 15.90
N GLY A 131 33.98 4.30 16.05
CA GLY A 131 33.09 5.05 16.93
C GLY A 131 33.50 4.97 18.41
N VAL A 132 33.82 3.77 18.90
CA VAL A 132 34.26 3.56 20.29
C VAL A 132 35.62 4.21 20.56
N ALA A 133 36.57 4.11 19.63
CA ALA A 133 37.89 4.75 19.76
C ALA A 133 37.80 6.28 19.81
N GLY A 134 36.91 6.88 18.99
CA GLY A 134 36.64 8.32 19.01
C GLY A 134 36.07 8.80 20.35
N LEU A 135 35.10 8.05 20.90
CA LEU A 135 34.51 8.37 22.20
C LEU A 135 35.54 8.28 23.34
N ALA A 136 36.37 7.22 23.35
CA ALA A 136 37.39 7.03 24.37
C ALA A 136 38.42 8.19 24.39
N ARG A 137 38.89 8.65 23.23
CA ARG A 137 39.81 9.79 23.13
C ARG A 137 39.19 11.09 23.66
N TYR A 138 37.90 11.32 23.38
CA TYR A 138 37.18 12.50 23.87
C TYR A 138 37.10 12.55 25.41
N PHE A 139 36.79 11.41 26.05
CA PHE A 139 36.72 11.34 27.51
C PHE A 139 38.10 11.44 28.17
N LEU A 140 39.14 10.83 27.58
CA LEU A 140 40.51 10.93 28.10
C LEU A 140 41.07 12.36 28.01
N GLY A 141 40.78 13.09 26.92
CA GLY A 141 41.19 14.49 26.76
C GLY A 141 40.55 15.44 27.79
N ARG A 142 39.30 15.18 28.20
CA ARG A 142 38.60 15.98 29.22
C ARG A 142 39.11 15.76 30.64
N VAL A 143 39.65 14.58 30.95
CA VAL A 143 40.25 14.29 32.27
C VAL A 143 41.62 14.95 32.41
N ALA A 144 42.42 14.99 31.35
CA ALA A 144 43.74 15.65 31.34
C ALA A 144 43.63 17.17 31.51
N ALA A 145 42.63 17.81 30.89
CA ALA A 145 42.42 19.26 30.96
C ALA A 145 41.97 19.79 32.35
N ARG A 146 41.56 18.90 33.28
CA ARG A 146 41.14 19.27 34.65
C ARG A 146 42.26 19.17 35.70
N ARG A 147 43.49 18.82 35.31
CA ARG A 147 44.66 18.70 36.20
C ARG A 147 45.77 19.70 35.85
N VAL A 148 45.41 20.95 35.58
CA VAL A 148 46.38 22.06 35.60
C VAL A 148 46.00 22.94 36.80
N PRO A 149 46.83 23.00 37.86
CA PRO A 149 46.63 23.89 39.00
C PRO A 149 46.87 25.36 38.64
#